data_AF-A0AA47JJC2-F1
#
_entry.id   AF-A0AA47JJC2-F1
#
_cell.length_a   1.000
_cell.length_b   1.000
_cell.length_c   1.000
_cell.angle_alpha   90.00
_cell.angle_beta   90.00
_cell.angle_gamma   90.00
#
_symmetry.space_group_name_H-M   'P 1'
#
loop_
_entity.id
_entity.type
_entity.pdbx_description
1 polymer ?
#
loop_
_entity_poly.entity_id
_entity_poly.type
_entity_poly.pdbx_seq_one_letter_code
_entity_poly.pdbx_strand_id
1 'polypeptide(L)'
;MKFTTEDNVGKKLTDTLGQELFSASDNYQTFMHCSLLLRTHNERFLEVRTYLAYSNMLRSLYEYYIGIFKFRDGETRKLSSDVLDQRMNQVAQNLLNFYRPVESLLNPHFPKEVPSEFGQEFRTIRNRISHADHRRMQSLDERTEISLAEFYTKYHFIITKMITHPQFSWDGEKYAGYEWAPVHEFSEMLRKMR
;
A
#
# COMPACT_ATOMS: atom_id res chain seq x y z
N MET A 1 -14.04 -6.85 -17.73
CA MET A 1 -13.64 -7.92 -18.67
C MET A 1 -13.26 -9.12 -17.83
N LYS A 2 -13.87 -10.28 -18.10
CA LYS A 2 -13.53 -11.53 -17.42
C LYS A 2 -12.20 -12.08 -17.94
N PHE A 3 -11.46 -12.78 -17.11
CA PHE A 3 -10.19 -13.42 -17.47
C PHE A 3 -9.94 -14.69 -16.65
N THR A 4 -8.98 -15.49 -17.09
CA THR A 4 -8.39 -16.61 -16.36
C THR A 4 -6.92 -16.31 -16.04
N THR A 5 -6.34 -17.00 -15.07
CA THR A 5 -4.93 -16.79 -14.68
C THR A 5 -3.94 -17.05 -15.82
N GLU A 6 -4.31 -17.94 -16.74
CA GLU A 6 -3.46 -18.39 -17.85
C GLU A 6 -3.56 -17.50 -19.10
N ASP A 7 -4.61 -16.68 -19.20
CA ASP A 7 -4.76 -15.78 -20.34
C ASP A 7 -3.87 -14.52 -20.22
N ASN A 8 -3.76 -13.80 -21.33
CA ASN A 8 -2.89 -12.62 -21.40
C ASN A 8 -3.30 -11.51 -20.40
N VAL A 9 -4.59 -11.40 -20.08
CA VAL A 9 -5.10 -10.41 -19.13
C VAL A 9 -4.71 -10.81 -17.71
N GLY A 10 -4.90 -12.08 -17.35
CA GLY A 10 -4.51 -12.62 -16.05
C GLY A 10 -3.00 -12.51 -15.80
N LYS A 11 -2.19 -12.82 -16.82
CA LYS A 11 -0.72 -12.66 -16.75
C LYS A 11 -0.32 -11.20 -16.52
N LYS A 12 -0.83 -10.27 -17.34
CA LYS A 12 -0.55 -8.84 -17.17
C LYS A 12 -1.02 -8.28 -15.83
N LEU A 13 -2.16 -8.75 -15.31
CA LEU A 13 -2.63 -8.36 -13.99
C LEU A 13 -1.68 -8.89 -12.90
N THR A 14 -1.17 -10.11 -13.06
CA THR A 14 -0.17 -10.69 -12.15
C THR A 14 1.12 -9.89 -12.16
N ASP A 15 1.63 -9.50 -13.33
CA ASP A 15 2.82 -8.65 -13.45
C ASP A 15 2.60 -7.29 -12.78
N THR A 16 1.43 -6.68 -13.01
CA THR A 16 1.03 -5.42 -12.39
C THR A 16 0.99 -5.54 -10.86
N LEU A 17 0.43 -6.64 -10.34
CA LEU A 17 0.40 -6.92 -8.91
C LEU A 17 1.80 -7.08 -8.31
N GLY A 18 2.70 -7.77 -9.02
CA GLY A 18 4.10 -7.87 -8.63
C GLY A 18 4.78 -6.51 -8.56
N GLN A 19 4.55 -5.64 -9.55
CA GLN A 19 5.10 -4.29 -9.59
C GLN A 19 4.56 -3.40 -8.45
N GLU A 20 3.26 -3.43 -8.16
CA GLU A 20 2.68 -2.62 -7.08
C GLU A 20 3.20 -3.07 -5.72
N LEU A 21 3.32 -4.39 -5.49
CA LEU A 21 3.87 -4.89 -4.24
C LEU A 21 5.35 -4.57 -4.08
N PHE A 22 6.15 -4.68 -5.15
CA PHE A 22 7.54 -4.24 -5.14
C PHE A 22 7.65 -2.76 -4.78
N SER A 23 6.85 -1.92 -5.44
CA SER A 23 6.83 -0.47 -5.22
C SER A 23 6.44 -0.14 -3.78
N ALA A 24 5.44 -0.83 -3.22
CA ALA A 24 5.08 -0.67 -1.82
C ALA A 24 6.23 -1.08 -0.90
N SER A 25 6.87 -2.21 -1.15
CA SER A 25 7.94 -2.77 -0.33
C SER A 25 9.19 -1.89 -0.31
N ASP A 26 9.63 -1.40 -1.48
CA ASP A 26 10.76 -0.49 -1.62
C ASP A 26 10.52 0.84 -0.88
N ASN A 27 9.32 1.40 -1.03
CA ASN A 27 8.94 2.61 -0.29
C ASN A 27 8.83 2.36 1.22
N TYR A 28 8.40 1.17 1.66
CA TYR A 28 8.39 0.81 3.07
C TYR A 28 9.80 0.71 3.65
N GLN A 29 10.75 0.08 2.95
CA GLN A 29 12.16 0.06 3.37
C GLN A 29 12.74 1.47 3.47
N THR A 30 12.49 2.31 2.48
CA THR A 30 12.88 3.72 2.50
C THR A 30 12.27 4.46 3.68
N PHE A 31 10.97 4.27 3.94
CA PHE A 31 10.27 4.86 5.08
C PHE A 31 10.89 4.41 6.40
N MET A 32 11.11 3.12 6.60
CA MET A 32 11.70 2.57 7.83
C MET A 32 13.07 3.18 8.07
N HIS A 33 13.94 3.21 7.06
CA HIS A 33 15.26 3.82 7.16
C HIS A 33 15.20 5.32 7.51
N CYS A 34 14.42 6.10 6.77
CA CYS A 34 14.34 7.55 7.01
C CYS A 34 13.67 7.89 8.35
N SER A 35 12.67 7.11 8.77
CA SER A 35 11.97 7.31 10.05
C SER A 35 12.88 7.06 11.26
N LEU A 36 13.86 6.15 11.14
CA LEU A 36 14.87 5.94 12.17
C LEU A 36 15.82 7.14 12.25
N LEU A 37 16.30 7.63 11.10
CA LEU A 37 17.19 8.79 11.04
C LEU A 37 16.51 10.06 11.55
N LEU A 38 15.21 10.25 11.27
CA LEU A 38 14.44 11.39 11.77
C LEU A 38 14.38 11.49 13.31
N ARG A 39 14.62 10.38 14.02
CA ARG A 39 14.65 10.39 15.50
C ARG A 39 15.91 11.05 16.05
N THR A 40 16.98 11.09 15.27
CA THR A 40 18.30 11.60 15.69
C THR A 40 18.77 12.80 14.87
N HIS A 41 18.19 13.04 13.69
CA HIS A 41 18.53 14.11 12.77
C HIS A 41 17.29 14.94 12.43
N ASN A 42 17.41 16.27 12.56
CA ASN A 42 16.34 17.21 12.23
C ASN A 42 16.65 17.91 10.90
N GLU A 43 16.61 17.16 9.80
CA GLU A 43 16.87 17.66 8.46
C GLU A 43 15.57 17.69 7.65
N ARG A 44 15.25 18.86 7.08
CA ARG A 44 14.03 19.04 6.26
C ARG A 44 13.93 18.04 5.11
N PHE A 45 15.05 17.65 4.52
CA PHE A 45 15.10 16.63 3.48
C PHE A 45 14.59 15.26 3.97
N LEU A 46 14.98 14.85 5.17
CA LEU A 46 14.54 13.58 5.77
C LEU A 46 13.04 13.60 6.08
N GLU A 47 12.50 14.74 6.52
CA GLU A 47 11.06 14.89 6.78
C GLU A 47 10.26 14.67 5.49
N VAL A 48 10.65 15.36 4.42
CA VAL A 48 10.02 15.26 3.10
C VAL A 48 10.14 13.84 2.55
N ARG A 49 11.33 13.24 2.63
CA ARG A 49 11.56 11.89 2.12
C ARG A 49 10.76 10.84 2.88
N THR A 50 10.67 10.95 4.21
CA THR A 50 9.86 10.04 5.04
C THR A 50 8.38 10.16 4.71
N TYR A 51 7.87 11.40 4.60
CA TYR A 51 6.48 11.66 4.21
C TYR A 51 6.14 11.06 2.83
N LEU A 52 7.00 11.30 1.83
CA LEU A 52 6.80 10.80 0.47
C LEU A 52 6.88 9.28 0.40
N ALA A 53 7.86 8.67 1.07
CA ALA A 53 8.00 7.21 1.13
C ALA A 53 6.77 6.55 1.74
N TYR A 54 6.28 7.05 2.89
CA TYR A 54 5.07 6.51 3.51
C TYR A 54 3.84 6.68 2.62
N SER A 55 3.69 7.85 1.99
CA SER A 55 2.59 8.14 1.06
C SER A 55 2.59 7.20 -0.15
N ASN A 56 3.74 7.02 -0.80
CA ASN A 56 3.87 6.16 -1.97
C ASN A 56 3.68 4.69 -1.62
N MET A 57 4.18 4.25 -0.46
CA MET A 57 3.91 2.91 0.08
C MET A 57 2.40 2.67 0.19
N LEU A 58 1.67 3.57 0.86
CA LEU A 58 0.21 3.45 1.02
C LEU A 58 -0.51 3.41 -0.33
N ARG A 59 -0.13 4.26 -1.28
CA ARG A 59 -0.72 4.28 -2.63
C ARG A 59 -0.57 2.93 -3.32
N SER A 60 0.67 2.42 -3.42
CA SER A 60 0.94 1.17 -4.13
C SER A 60 0.36 -0.04 -3.40
N LEU A 61 0.39 -0.06 -2.06
CA LEU A 61 -0.25 -1.12 -1.27
C LEU A 61 -1.76 -1.15 -1.52
N TYR A 62 -2.42 0.00 -1.57
CA TYR A 62 -3.86 0.09 -1.84
C TYR A 62 -4.19 -0.44 -3.25
N GLU A 63 -3.42 -0.06 -4.28
CA GLU A 63 -3.62 -0.56 -5.65
C GLU A 63 -3.34 -2.06 -5.77
N TYR A 64 -2.34 -2.58 -5.05
CA TYR A 64 -2.09 -4.01 -4.95
C TYR A 64 -3.33 -4.77 -4.47
N TYR A 65 -3.94 -4.35 -3.34
CA TYR A 65 -5.13 -5.02 -2.82
C TYR A 65 -6.35 -4.89 -3.74
N ILE A 66 -6.53 -3.76 -4.43
CA ILE A 66 -7.54 -3.64 -5.50
C ILE A 66 -7.30 -4.68 -6.59
N GLY A 67 -6.06 -4.82 -7.04
CA GLY A 67 -5.69 -5.81 -8.04
C GLY A 67 -5.99 -7.24 -7.54
N ILE A 68 -5.70 -7.56 -6.28
CA ILE A 68 -6.02 -8.86 -5.67
C ILE A 68 -7.53 -9.11 -5.66
N PHE A 69 -8.34 -8.10 -5.36
CA PHE A 69 -9.80 -8.24 -5.42
C PHE A 69 -10.30 -8.55 -6.82
N LYS A 70 -9.76 -7.87 -7.84
CA LYS A 70 -10.07 -8.16 -9.25
C LYS A 70 -9.57 -9.53 -9.69
N PHE A 71 -8.39 -9.93 -9.20
CA PHE A 71 -7.79 -11.25 -9.43
C PHE A 71 -8.68 -12.37 -8.91
N ARG A 72 -9.15 -12.26 -7.68
CA ARG A 72 -10.05 -13.23 -7.05
C ARG A 72 -11.42 -13.28 -7.71
N ASP A 73 -11.92 -12.15 -8.21
CA ASP A 73 -13.21 -12.08 -8.90
C ASP A 73 -13.11 -12.57 -10.37
N GLY A 74 -11.90 -12.79 -10.90
CA GLY A 74 -11.68 -13.12 -12.31
C GLY A 74 -12.19 -12.02 -13.26
N GLU A 75 -12.26 -10.77 -12.80
CA GLU A 75 -12.81 -9.66 -13.57
C GLU A 75 -12.12 -8.32 -13.31
N THR A 76 -11.71 -7.64 -14.38
CA THR A 76 -11.00 -6.34 -14.30
C THR A 76 -11.90 -5.13 -14.09
N ARG A 77 -13.21 -5.34 -13.92
CA ARG A 77 -14.19 -4.24 -13.82
C ARG A 77 -13.90 -3.33 -12.63
N LYS A 78 -14.36 -2.10 -12.71
CA LYS A 78 -14.29 -1.16 -11.59
C LYS A 78 -15.27 -1.62 -10.51
N LEU A 79 -14.75 -1.84 -9.30
CA LEU A 79 -15.56 -2.08 -8.11
C LEU A 79 -16.06 -0.74 -7.56
N SER A 80 -17.25 -0.72 -6.95
CA SER A 80 -17.75 0.47 -6.26
C SER A 80 -16.90 0.78 -5.01
N SER A 81 -16.88 2.05 -4.60
CA SER A 81 -16.13 2.48 -3.42
C SER A 81 -16.52 1.70 -2.17
N ASP A 82 -17.83 1.50 -1.93
CA ASP A 82 -18.31 0.80 -0.73
C ASP A 82 -17.84 -0.67 -0.69
N VAL A 83 -17.83 -1.34 -1.84
CA VAL A 83 -17.34 -2.72 -1.94
C VAL A 83 -15.83 -2.78 -1.70
N LEU A 84 -15.07 -1.80 -2.20
CA LEU A 84 -13.63 -1.71 -1.95
C LEU A 84 -13.36 -1.48 -0.46
N ASP A 85 -14.06 -0.54 0.16
CA ASP A 85 -13.89 -0.18 1.57
C ASP A 85 -14.20 -1.40 2.47
N GLN A 86 -15.32 -2.10 2.20
CA GLN A 86 -15.70 -3.30 2.92
C GLN A 86 -14.67 -4.44 2.78
N ARG A 87 -14.20 -4.70 1.56
CA ARG A 87 -13.19 -5.76 1.32
C ARG A 87 -11.86 -5.41 1.98
N MET A 88 -11.48 -4.14 1.98
CA MET A 88 -10.27 -3.65 2.65
C MET A 88 -10.36 -3.83 4.17
N ASN A 89 -11.50 -3.49 4.77
CA ASN A 89 -11.79 -3.75 6.19
C ASN A 89 -11.69 -5.24 6.51
N GLN A 90 -12.28 -6.09 5.69
CA GLN A 90 -12.24 -7.53 5.90
C GLN A 90 -10.81 -8.09 5.85
N VAL A 91 -9.99 -7.63 4.90
CA VAL A 91 -8.57 -8.01 4.82
C VAL A 91 -7.84 -7.62 6.11
N ALA A 92 -7.98 -6.36 6.53
CA ALA A 92 -7.35 -5.86 7.75
C ALA A 92 -7.81 -6.65 8.99
N GLN A 93 -9.11 -6.93 9.10
CA GLN A 93 -9.66 -7.70 10.21
C GLN A 93 -9.15 -9.14 10.23
N ASN A 94 -9.01 -9.78 9.07
CA ASN A 94 -8.45 -11.11 8.95
C ASN A 94 -6.98 -11.15 9.41
N LEU A 95 -6.18 -10.15 9.02
CA LEU A 95 -4.81 -10.01 9.50
C LEU A 95 -4.75 -9.79 11.00
N LEU A 96 -5.58 -8.89 11.54
CA LEU A 96 -5.65 -8.63 12.97
C LEU A 96 -6.00 -9.92 13.75
N ASN A 97 -6.98 -10.68 13.27
CA ASN A 97 -7.36 -11.98 13.83
C ASN A 97 -6.21 -12.99 13.77
N PHE A 98 -5.47 -13.05 12.64
CA PHE A 98 -4.35 -13.96 12.46
C PHE A 98 -3.21 -13.69 13.45
N TYR A 99 -2.85 -12.42 13.66
CA TYR A 99 -1.75 -12.05 14.56
C TYR A 99 -2.15 -11.98 16.03
N ARG A 100 -3.46 -11.87 16.36
CA ARG A 100 -3.96 -11.72 17.73
C ARG A 100 -3.39 -12.75 18.72
N PRO A 101 -3.33 -14.07 18.44
CA PRO A 101 -2.88 -15.06 19.42
C PRO A 101 -1.45 -14.81 19.92
N VAL A 102 -0.60 -14.19 19.10
CA VAL A 102 0.79 -13.89 19.44
C VAL A 102 0.90 -12.46 19.98
N GLU A 103 0.35 -11.48 19.27
CA GLU A 103 0.53 -10.06 19.60
C GLU A 103 -0.19 -9.65 20.90
N SER A 104 -1.33 -10.28 21.22
CA SER A 104 -2.06 -9.98 22.47
C SER A 104 -1.33 -10.44 23.74
N LEU A 105 -0.39 -11.39 23.60
CA LEU A 105 0.48 -11.81 24.71
C LEU A 105 1.56 -10.76 24.99
N LEU A 106 2.04 -10.07 23.95
CA LEU A 106 3.08 -9.06 24.03
C LEU A 106 2.52 -7.67 24.33
N ASN A 107 1.28 -7.40 23.89
CA ASN A 107 0.58 -6.14 24.09
C ASN A 107 -0.85 -6.40 24.60
N PRO A 108 -1.11 -6.23 25.91
CA PRO A 108 -2.44 -6.40 26.49
C PRO A 108 -3.51 -5.45 25.91
N HIS A 109 -3.11 -4.34 25.29
CA HIS A 109 -4.00 -3.39 24.62
C HIS A 109 -4.12 -3.65 23.11
N PHE A 110 -3.79 -4.86 22.65
CA PHE A 110 -3.92 -5.22 21.25
C PHE A 110 -5.36 -4.99 20.75
N PRO A 111 -5.55 -4.30 19.60
CA PRO A 111 -6.88 -3.99 19.10
C PRO A 111 -7.73 -5.25 18.92
N LYS A 112 -8.98 -5.20 19.39
CA LYS A 112 -9.94 -6.29 19.19
C LYS A 112 -10.46 -6.31 17.77
N GLU A 113 -10.69 -5.13 17.19
CA GLU A 113 -11.28 -4.97 15.88
C GLU A 113 -10.59 -3.86 15.09
N VAL A 114 -10.71 -3.95 13.77
CA VAL A 114 -10.32 -2.88 12.86
C VAL A 114 -11.48 -1.88 12.79
N PRO A 115 -11.21 -0.57 12.96
CA PRO A 115 -12.23 0.46 12.81
C PRO A 115 -12.97 0.35 11.47
N SER A 116 -14.29 0.51 11.50
CA SER A 116 -15.18 0.33 10.35
C SER A 116 -14.90 1.29 9.19
N GLU A 117 -14.26 2.42 9.49
CA GLU A 117 -13.88 3.47 8.55
C GLU A 117 -12.52 3.20 7.87
N PHE A 118 -11.77 2.15 8.26
CA PHE A 118 -10.41 1.91 7.77
C PHE A 118 -10.29 1.94 6.24
N GLY A 119 -11.13 1.20 5.52
CA GLY A 119 -11.12 1.11 4.07
C GLY A 119 -11.41 2.45 3.40
N GLN A 120 -12.41 3.18 3.91
CA GLN A 120 -12.75 4.52 3.44
C GLN A 120 -11.61 5.50 3.68
N GLU A 121 -11.05 5.52 4.89
CA GLU A 121 -9.94 6.40 5.27
C GLU A 121 -8.68 6.08 4.45
N PHE A 122 -8.40 4.80 4.18
CA PHE A 122 -7.29 4.39 3.32
C PHE A 122 -7.48 4.86 1.87
N ARG A 123 -8.69 4.70 1.33
CA ARG A 123 -9.05 5.22 0.00
C ARG A 123 -8.92 6.74 -0.07
N THR A 124 -9.37 7.45 0.96
CA THR A 124 -9.27 8.91 1.06
C THR A 124 -7.81 9.37 1.01
N ILE A 125 -6.94 8.75 1.82
CA ILE A 125 -5.50 9.02 1.80
C ILE A 125 -4.90 8.73 0.42
N ARG A 126 -5.21 7.57 -0.17
CA ARG A 126 -4.73 7.21 -1.52
C ARG A 126 -5.14 8.25 -2.56
N ASN A 127 -6.42 8.64 -2.58
CA ASN A 127 -6.94 9.61 -3.56
C ASN A 127 -6.22 10.95 -3.44
N ARG A 128 -6.02 11.40 -2.20
CA ARG A 128 -5.32 12.63 -1.92
C ARG A 128 -3.88 12.58 -2.41
N ILE A 129 -3.16 11.47 -2.21
CA ILE A 129 -1.77 11.29 -2.67
C ILE A 129 -1.66 11.19 -4.19
N SER A 130 -2.65 10.60 -4.87
CA SER A 130 -2.59 10.35 -6.32
C SER A 130 -2.98 11.56 -7.18
N HIS A 131 -3.80 12.49 -6.69
CA HIS A 131 -4.27 13.64 -7.47
C HIS A 131 -3.83 14.96 -6.85
N ALA A 132 -3.38 15.94 -7.66
CA ALA A 132 -2.99 17.28 -7.22
C ALA A 132 -4.17 18.00 -6.53
N ASP A 133 -4.41 17.62 -5.28
CA ASP A 133 -5.59 17.92 -4.50
C ASP A 133 -5.18 18.91 -3.42
N HIS A 134 -5.79 20.09 -3.44
CA HIS A 134 -5.52 21.17 -2.50
C HIS A 134 -5.68 20.73 -1.04
N ARG A 135 -6.52 19.71 -0.76
CA ARG A 135 -6.71 19.12 0.56
C ARG A 135 -5.43 18.51 1.14
N ARG A 136 -4.40 18.24 0.33
CA ARG A 136 -3.05 17.85 0.80
C ARG A 136 -2.39 18.90 1.68
N MET A 137 -2.68 20.18 1.42
CA MET A 137 -2.01 21.33 2.04
C MET A 137 -2.86 22.02 3.11
N GLN A 138 -4.06 21.49 3.39
CA GLN A 138 -4.93 22.05 4.42
C GLN A 138 -4.28 21.95 5.81
N SER A 139 -4.42 23.02 6.60
CA SER A 139 -4.01 23.06 8.00
C SER A 139 -4.89 22.13 8.86
N LEU A 140 -4.51 21.89 10.13
CA LEU A 140 -5.30 21.01 11.00
C LEU A 140 -6.74 21.51 11.18
N ASP A 141 -6.92 22.83 11.27
CA ASP A 141 -8.21 23.46 11.57
C ASP A 141 -9.17 23.51 10.35
N GLU A 142 -8.64 23.31 9.14
CA GLU A 142 -9.41 23.33 7.88
C GLU A 142 -9.84 21.94 7.41
N ARG A 143 -9.34 20.87 8.05
CA ARG A 143 -9.50 19.50 7.57
C ARG A 143 -10.81 18.88 8.05
N THR A 144 -11.58 18.36 7.10
CA THR A 144 -12.80 17.56 7.36
C THR A 144 -12.56 16.05 7.22
N GLU A 145 -11.36 15.65 6.81
CA GLU A 145 -10.97 14.28 6.50
C GLU A 145 -9.66 13.93 7.19
N ILE A 146 -9.44 12.64 7.45
CA ILE A 146 -8.22 12.15 8.10
C ILE A 146 -6.93 12.62 7.40
N SER A 147 -5.93 12.97 8.18
CA SER A 147 -4.57 13.28 7.74
C SER A 147 -3.68 12.04 7.66
N LEU A 148 -2.54 12.14 6.98
CA LEU A 148 -1.58 11.04 6.92
C LEU A 148 -1.02 10.68 8.31
N ALA A 149 -0.84 11.68 9.18
CA ALA A 149 -0.33 11.48 10.55
C ALA A 149 -1.37 10.76 11.44
N GLU A 150 -2.64 11.14 11.33
CA GLU A 150 -3.73 10.43 12.02
C GLU A 150 -3.90 9.01 11.48
N PHE A 151 -3.84 8.83 10.15
CA PHE A 151 -3.90 7.51 9.53
C PHE A 151 -2.74 6.62 9.99
N TYR A 152 -1.52 7.16 10.04
CA TYR A 152 -0.35 6.48 10.60
C TYR A 152 -0.62 6.04 12.05
N THR A 153 -1.06 6.97 12.90
CA THR A 153 -1.29 6.68 14.32
C THR A 153 -2.36 5.61 14.53
N LYS A 154 -3.45 5.66 13.76
CA LYS A 154 -4.55 4.69 13.86
C LYS A 154 -4.19 3.31 13.29
N TYR A 155 -3.49 3.25 12.15
CA TYR A 155 -3.46 2.05 11.33
C TYR A 155 -2.07 1.53 10.96
N HIS A 156 -0.98 2.19 11.36
CA HIS A 156 0.35 1.78 10.92
C HIS A 156 0.66 0.32 11.24
N PHE A 157 0.25 -0.18 12.42
CA PHE A 157 0.38 -1.61 12.74
C PHE A 157 -0.27 -2.51 11.69
N ILE A 158 -1.53 -2.23 11.32
CA ILE A 158 -2.29 -2.99 10.31
C ILE A 158 -1.59 -2.90 8.95
N ILE A 159 -1.18 -1.70 8.53
CA ILE A 159 -0.46 -1.48 7.27
C ILE A 159 0.84 -2.29 7.22
N THR A 160 1.60 -2.29 8.31
CA THR A 160 2.82 -3.09 8.44
C THR A 160 2.50 -4.58 8.27
N LYS A 161 1.43 -5.10 8.88
CA LYS A 161 1.02 -6.49 8.65
C LYS A 161 0.55 -6.74 7.22
N MET A 162 -0.15 -5.79 6.60
CA MET A 162 -0.60 -5.89 5.20
C MET A 162 0.54 -6.00 4.19
N ILE A 163 1.69 -5.38 4.46
CA ILE A 163 2.85 -5.42 3.56
C ILE A 163 3.87 -6.52 3.91
N THR A 164 3.98 -6.91 5.18
CA THR A 164 5.00 -7.87 5.64
C THR A 164 4.49 -9.29 5.84
N HIS A 165 3.18 -9.54 5.72
CA HIS A 165 2.65 -10.88 5.98
C HIS A 165 3.25 -11.92 5.01
N PRO A 166 3.78 -13.05 5.50
CA PRO A 166 4.37 -14.12 4.69
C PRO A 166 3.57 -14.60 3.47
N GLN A 167 2.23 -14.54 3.48
CA GLN A 167 1.46 -14.89 2.26
C GLN A 167 1.71 -13.92 1.09
N PHE A 168 2.30 -12.76 1.37
CA PHE A 168 2.74 -11.74 0.45
C PHE A 168 4.28 -11.58 0.49
N SER A 169 5.03 -12.52 1.07
CA SER A 169 6.47 -12.56 0.87
C SER A 169 6.76 -13.11 -0.52
N TRP A 170 6.65 -12.23 -1.51
CA TRP A 170 7.29 -12.40 -2.81
C TRP A 170 8.74 -12.02 -2.53
N ASP A 171 9.49 -13.00 -2.03
CA ASP A 171 10.92 -12.95 -1.94
C ASP A 171 11.49 -12.41 -3.26
N GLY A 172 12.44 -11.48 -3.14
CA GLY A 172 12.95 -10.74 -4.29
C GLY A 172 13.60 -11.59 -5.39
N GLU A 173 13.78 -12.89 -5.16
CA GLU A 173 14.17 -13.86 -6.18
C GLU A 173 13.13 -14.03 -7.29
N LYS A 174 11.84 -13.69 -7.07
CA LYS A 174 10.81 -13.70 -8.14
C LYS A 174 10.79 -12.48 -9.03
N TYR A 175 11.51 -11.38 -8.71
CA TYR A 175 11.63 -10.24 -9.64
C TYR A 175 12.39 -10.61 -10.92
N ALA A 176 13.11 -11.73 -10.93
CA ALA A 176 13.73 -12.28 -12.13
C ALA A 176 12.73 -12.94 -13.11
N GLY A 177 11.48 -13.18 -12.70
CA GLY A 177 10.48 -13.91 -13.48
C GLY A 177 9.33 -13.08 -14.07
N TYR A 178 9.18 -11.80 -13.69
CA TYR A 178 8.12 -10.92 -14.20
C TYR A 178 8.58 -10.14 -15.42
N GLU A 179 7.76 -10.13 -16.48
CA GLU A 179 8.00 -9.27 -17.64
C GLU A 179 7.52 -7.85 -17.34
N TRP A 180 8.38 -7.03 -16.75
CA TRP A 180 8.12 -5.60 -16.57
C TRP A 180 8.45 -4.81 -17.84
N ALA A 181 7.69 -5.05 -18.91
CA ALA A 181 7.90 -4.41 -20.20
C ALA A 181 8.06 -2.87 -20.10
N PRO A 182 7.25 -2.13 -19.30
CA PRO A 182 7.44 -0.68 -19.14
C PRO A 182 8.77 -0.29 -18.46
N VAL A 183 9.25 -1.10 -17.50
CA VAL A 183 10.54 -0.85 -16.83
C VAL A 183 11.69 -1.08 -17.80
N HIS A 184 11.60 -2.15 -18.60
CA HIS A 184 12.59 -2.44 -19.63
C HIS A 184 12.64 -1.33 -20.69
N GLU A 185 11.50 -0.94 -21.25
CA GLU A 185 11.38 0.13 -22.24
C GLU A 185 11.99 1.45 -21.73
N PHE A 186 11.62 1.86 -20.52
CA PHE A 186 12.15 3.07 -19.89
C PHE A 186 13.67 2.99 -19.68
N SER A 187 14.17 1.86 -19.18
CA SER A 187 15.60 1.65 -18.92
C SER A 187 16.42 1.66 -20.20
N GLU A 188 15.93 1.04 -21.28
CA GLU A 188 16.58 1.05 -22.59
C GLU A 188 16.64 2.46 -23.20
N MET A 189 15.56 3.23 -23.07
CA MET A 189 15.56 4.64 -23.51
C MET A 189 16.63 5.46 -22.80
N LEU A 190 16.79 5.30 -21.48
CA LEU A 190 17.84 5.97 -20.72
C LEU A 190 19.25 5.52 -21.12
N ARG A 191 19.45 4.23 -21.44
CA ARG A 191 20.75 3.70 -21.90
C ARG A 191 21.16 4.25 -23.26
N LYS A 192 20.20 4.45 -24.17
CA LYS A 192 20.42 5.00 -25.52
C LYS A 192 20.72 6.50 -25.54
N MET A 193 20.50 7.21 -24.43
CA MET A 193 20.84 8.63 -24.28
C MET A 193 22.30 8.86 -23.81
N ARG A 194 23.12 7.80 -23.74
CA ARG A 194 24.58 7.89 -23.59
C ARG A 194 25.26 7.86 -24.94
#